data_AF-A0A7X7SU01-F1
#
_entry.id   AF-A0A7X7SU01-F1
#
_cell.length_a   1.000
_cell.length_b   1.000
_cell.length_c   1.000
_cell.angle_alpha   90.00
_cell.angle_beta   90.00
_cell.angle_gamma   90.00
#
_symmetry.space_group_name_H-M   'P 1'
#
loop_
_entity.id
_entity.type
_entity.pdbx_description
1 polymer ?
#
loop_
_entity_poly.entity_id
_entity_poly.type
_entity_poly.pdbx_seq_one_letter_code
_entity_poly.pdbx_strand_id
1 'polypeptide(L)'
;MNLEDLFNIQVKSDLKRGELAEIPDEDLREVVLNWIWAKFNEDWSDEFEVVESLPKPCQYVYACIAVTDEVYNGGFNQLFFNSTGYFAQLAAEGFEEMGNSELREIIEEAIQTYEDNIDILDQYDDGTIESFSASYEEHLFDHLDDRFYDETVNFEDMLIEYIRNHEEYFGD
;
A
#
# COMPACT_ATOMS: atom_id res chain seq x y z
N MET A 1 -1.98 12.33 15.22
CA MET A 1 -2.66 11.15 15.81
C MET A 1 -1.60 10.42 16.61
N ASN A 2 -1.83 10.12 17.89
CA ASN A 2 -0.85 9.38 18.72
C ASN A 2 -0.95 7.88 18.38
N LEU A 3 0.16 7.12 18.45
CA LEU A 3 0.15 5.66 18.37
C LEU A 3 -0.89 5.03 19.32
N GLU A 4 -1.11 5.60 20.51
CA GLU A 4 -2.13 5.12 21.45
C GLU A 4 -3.57 5.36 20.97
N ASP A 5 -3.81 6.33 20.08
CA ASP A 5 -5.13 6.54 19.47
C ASP A 5 -5.42 5.47 18.40
N LEU A 6 -4.37 4.99 17.71
CA LEU A 6 -4.41 3.85 16.77
C LEU A 6 -4.81 2.52 17.44
N PHE A 7 -4.52 2.37 18.74
CA PHE A 7 -4.81 1.14 19.50
C PHE A 7 -6.19 1.14 20.20
N ASN A 8 -6.94 2.25 20.14
CA ASN A 8 -8.14 2.44 20.97
C ASN A 8 -9.46 2.41 20.18
N ILE A 9 -9.40 2.31 18.86
CA ILE A 9 -10.50 1.71 18.13
C ILE A 9 -10.43 0.22 18.49
N GLN A 10 -11.52 -0.31 18.96
CA GLN A 10 -11.69 -1.74 19.19
C GLN A 10 -11.75 -2.39 17.81
N VAL A 11 -10.64 -2.35 17.05
CA VAL A 11 -10.69 -2.60 15.62
C VAL A 11 -10.98 -4.06 15.42
N LYS A 12 -11.94 -4.29 14.52
CA LYS A 12 -12.57 -5.56 14.27
C LYS A 12 -11.61 -6.50 13.53
N SER A 13 -10.61 -7.01 14.23
CA SER A 13 -9.69 -8.05 13.75
C SER A 13 -10.44 -9.34 13.38
N ASP A 14 -11.66 -9.52 13.90
CA ASP A 14 -12.56 -10.63 13.59
C ASP A 14 -13.76 -10.19 12.71
N LEU A 15 -13.47 -9.51 11.59
CA LEU A 15 -14.49 -9.15 10.59
C LEU A 15 -15.12 -10.42 10.01
N LYS A 16 -16.45 -10.52 10.05
CA LYS A 16 -17.24 -11.57 9.39
C LYS A 16 -17.84 -11.08 8.09
N ARG A 17 -18.04 -12.00 7.16
CA ARG A 17 -18.68 -11.68 5.87
C ARG A 17 -20.03 -11.00 6.04
N GLY A 18 -20.25 -9.96 5.24
CA GLY A 18 -21.49 -9.18 5.24
C GLY A 18 -21.59 -8.13 6.35
N GLU A 19 -20.62 -8.06 7.27
CA GLU A 19 -20.63 -7.01 8.29
C GLU A 19 -20.15 -5.66 7.77
N LEU A 20 -19.39 -5.63 6.66
CA LEU A 20 -18.95 -4.38 6.05
C LEU A 20 -20.12 -3.46 5.67
N ALA A 21 -21.27 -4.01 5.26
CA ALA A 21 -22.47 -3.24 4.91
C ALA A 21 -22.94 -2.25 6.00
N GLU A 22 -22.63 -2.54 7.26
CA GLU A 22 -23.03 -1.72 8.42
C GLU A 22 -21.89 -0.82 8.93
N ILE A 23 -20.66 -0.98 8.41
CA ILE A 23 -19.51 -0.15 8.75
C ILE A 23 -19.62 1.18 7.99
N PRO A 24 -19.43 2.36 8.60
CA PRO A 24 -19.36 3.63 7.89
C PRO A 24 -18.21 3.68 6.88
N ASP A 25 -18.37 4.43 5.78
CA ASP A 25 -17.34 4.55 4.73
C ASP A 25 -15.99 5.03 5.29
N GLU A 26 -16.02 6.00 6.22
CA GLU A 26 -14.84 6.58 6.89
C GLU A 26 -14.03 5.56 7.73
N ASP A 27 -14.64 4.44 8.11
CA ASP A 27 -14.02 3.40 8.92
C ASP A 27 -13.56 2.19 8.08
N LEU A 28 -13.97 2.08 6.80
CA LEU A 28 -13.77 0.87 5.99
C LEU A 28 -12.30 0.51 5.83
N ARG A 29 -11.47 1.48 5.46
CA ARG A 29 -10.03 1.29 5.28
C ARG A 29 -9.40 0.68 6.51
N GLU A 30 -9.63 1.28 7.68
CA GLU A 30 -9.04 0.84 8.93
C GLU A 30 -9.56 -0.54 9.33
N VAL A 31 -10.87 -0.80 9.22
CA VAL A 31 -11.45 -2.10 9.55
C VAL A 31 -10.90 -3.21 8.66
N VAL A 32 -10.79 -2.97 7.35
CA VAL A 32 -10.25 -3.95 6.41
C VAL A 32 -8.78 -4.22 6.66
N LEU A 33 -7.96 -3.17 6.85
CA LEU A 33 -6.53 -3.34 7.16
C LEU A 33 -6.32 -4.13 8.45
N ASN A 34 -7.03 -3.79 9.52
CA ASN A 34 -6.89 -4.48 10.78
C ASN A 34 -7.34 -5.95 10.71
N TRP A 35 -8.35 -6.27 9.91
CA TRP A 35 -8.71 -7.66 9.64
C TRP A 35 -7.62 -8.40 8.86
N ILE A 36 -6.95 -7.75 7.89
CA ILE A 36 -5.84 -8.35 7.15
C ILE A 36 -4.61 -8.52 8.05
N TRP A 37 -4.20 -7.47 8.77
CA TRP A 37 -3.05 -7.48 9.67
C TRP A 37 -3.19 -8.50 10.81
N ALA A 38 -4.42 -8.76 11.28
CA ALA A 38 -4.67 -9.79 12.29
C ALA A 38 -4.34 -11.22 11.81
N LYS A 39 -4.09 -11.42 10.52
CA LYS A 39 -3.68 -12.70 9.93
C LYS A 39 -2.16 -12.87 9.86
N PHE A 40 -1.39 -11.79 10.04
CA PHE A 40 0.07 -11.82 10.04
C PHE A 40 0.60 -12.39 11.35
N ASN A 41 1.82 -12.92 11.32
CA ASN A 41 2.55 -13.30 12.51
C ASN A 41 3.10 -12.07 13.26
N GLU A 42 3.56 -12.27 14.50
CA GLU A 42 3.97 -11.16 15.38
C GLU A 42 5.14 -10.33 14.82
N ASP A 43 6.00 -10.91 13.99
CA ASP A 43 7.18 -10.25 13.40
C ASP A 43 6.99 -9.83 11.93
N TRP A 44 5.77 -9.98 11.41
CA TRP A 44 5.34 -9.63 10.05
C TRP A 44 6.13 -10.33 8.94
N SER A 45 6.86 -11.40 9.26
CA SER A 45 7.71 -12.11 8.29
C SER A 45 6.92 -12.94 7.26
N ASP A 46 5.63 -13.17 7.50
CA ASP A 46 4.71 -13.87 6.59
C ASP A 46 3.76 -12.92 5.84
N GLU A 47 3.93 -11.59 5.97
CA GLU A 47 3.05 -10.58 5.38
C GLU A 47 2.73 -10.88 3.92
N PHE A 48 3.75 -11.09 3.09
CA PHE A 48 3.52 -11.39 1.69
C PHE A 48 2.78 -12.72 1.46
N GLU A 49 3.19 -13.80 2.13
CA GLU A 49 2.56 -15.11 1.95
C GLU A 49 1.07 -15.04 2.34
N VAL A 50 0.77 -14.34 3.44
CA VAL A 50 -0.60 -14.13 3.89
C VAL A 50 -1.38 -13.32 2.87
N VAL A 51 -0.86 -12.17 2.42
CA VAL A 51 -1.52 -11.33 1.40
C VAL A 51 -1.78 -12.13 0.12
N GLU A 52 -0.77 -12.82 -0.41
CA GLU A 52 -0.87 -13.64 -1.63
C GLU A 52 -1.94 -14.75 -1.51
N SER A 53 -2.18 -15.24 -0.30
CA SER A 53 -3.21 -16.26 -0.03
C SER A 53 -4.65 -15.73 -0.01
N LEU A 54 -4.84 -14.41 0.14
CA LEU A 54 -6.17 -13.79 0.19
C LEU A 54 -6.84 -13.75 -1.18
N PRO A 55 -8.18 -13.60 -1.26
CA PRO A 55 -8.85 -13.28 -2.52
C PRO A 55 -8.28 -12.02 -3.17
N LYS A 56 -8.26 -11.97 -4.51
CA LYS A 56 -7.69 -10.86 -5.28
C LYS A 56 -8.20 -9.46 -4.86
N PRO A 57 -9.51 -9.24 -4.60
CA PRO A 57 -9.97 -7.93 -4.11
C PRO A 57 -9.29 -7.48 -2.79
N CYS A 58 -9.01 -8.42 -1.88
CA CYS A 58 -8.31 -8.11 -0.63
C CYS A 58 -6.83 -7.79 -0.88
N GLN A 59 -6.19 -8.53 -1.79
CA GLN A 59 -4.81 -8.28 -2.22
C GLN A 59 -4.65 -6.87 -2.76
N TYR A 60 -5.52 -6.48 -3.69
CA TYR A 60 -5.46 -5.16 -4.32
C TYR A 60 -5.67 -4.03 -3.33
N VAL A 61 -6.67 -4.15 -2.45
CA VAL A 61 -6.93 -3.16 -1.40
C VAL A 61 -5.71 -2.99 -0.50
N TYR A 62 -5.15 -4.09 0.00
CA TYR A 62 -3.97 -4.02 0.86
C TYR A 62 -2.76 -3.41 0.13
N ALA A 63 -2.46 -3.88 -1.10
CA ALA A 63 -1.31 -3.40 -1.86
C ALA A 63 -1.42 -1.91 -2.21
N CYS A 64 -2.59 -1.45 -2.66
CA CYS A 64 -2.79 -0.04 -2.99
C CYS A 64 -2.65 0.85 -1.76
N ILE A 65 -3.18 0.43 -0.60
CA ILE A 65 -3.01 1.18 0.65
C ILE A 65 -1.54 1.21 1.07
N ALA A 66 -0.88 0.06 1.13
CA ALA A 66 0.50 -0.04 1.60
C ALA A 66 1.45 0.79 0.74
N VAL A 67 1.33 0.69 -0.59
CA VAL A 67 2.13 1.49 -1.53
C VAL A 67 1.84 2.97 -1.39
N THR A 68 0.56 3.36 -1.29
CA THR A 68 0.19 4.77 -1.14
C THR A 68 0.78 5.34 0.15
N ASP A 69 0.63 4.65 1.28
CA ASP A 69 1.14 5.11 2.57
C ASP A 69 2.67 5.23 2.59
N GLU A 70 3.37 4.29 1.96
CA GLU A 70 4.82 4.33 1.85
C GLU A 70 5.29 5.52 1.00
N VAL A 71 4.64 5.76 -0.15
CA VAL A 71 4.95 6.91 -1.02
C VAL A 71 4.61 8.23 -0.33
N TYR A 72 3.51 8.33 0.44
CA TYR A 72 3.24 9.52 1.23
C TYR A 72 4.25 9.76 2.37
N ASN A 73 4.93 8.71 2.85
CA ASN A 73 5.95 8.84 3.89
C ASN A 73 7.31 9.33 3.34
N GLY A 74 7.71 8.91 2.15
CA GLY A 74 9.02 9.26 1.58
C GLY A 74 9.19 9.02 0.07
N GLY A 75 8.10 9.08 -0.68
CA GLY A 75 8.10 8.87 -2.12
C GLY A 75 8.41 7.44 -2.55
N PHE A 76 8.53 7.23 -3.86
CA PHE A 76 8.94 5.95 -4.44
C PHE A 76 10.34 5.53 -3.99
N ASN A 77 11.20 6.48 -3.61
CA ASN A 77 12.51 6.17 -3.04
C ASN A 77 12.37 5.36 -1.74
N GLN A 78 11.45 5.76 -0.84
CA GLN A 78 11.17 4.99 0.36
C GLN A 78 10.46 3.66 0.03
N LEU A 79 9.54 3.67 -0.95
CA LEU A 79 8.84 2.45 -1.38
C LEU A 79 9.81 1.33 -1.77
N PHE A 80 10.79 1.64 -2.61
CA PHE A 80 11.72 0.63 -3.12
C PHE A 80 12.91 0.36 -2.20
N PHE A 81 13.19 1.25 -1.24
CA PHE A 81 14.15 0.97 -0.18
C PHE A 81 13.58 -0.04 0.85
N ASN A 82 12.28 0.05 1.14
CA ASN A 82 11.60 -0.83 2.09
C ASN A 82 11.01 -2.08 1.41
N SER A 83 10.65 -3.09 2.21
CA SER A 83 10.03 -4.32 1.71
C SER A 83 8.67 -4.10 1.04
N THR A 84 8.00 -2.98 1.32
CA THR A 84 6.71 -2.59 0.72
C THR A 84 6.77 -2.55 -0.81
N GLY A 85 7.93 -2.26 -1.41
CA GLY A 85 8.13 -2.27 -2.86
C GLY A 85 7.76 -3.59 -3.53
N TYR A 86 7.73 -4.69 -2.79
CA TYR A 86 7.28 -5.99 -3.30
C TYR A 86 5.79 -6.00 -3.70
N PHE A 87 4.98 -5.12 -3.11
CA PHE A 87 3.57 -4.96 -3.47
C PHE A 87 3.34 -4.02 -4.66
N ALA A 88 4.38 -3.37 -5.21
CA ALA A 88 4.23 -2.36 -6.25
C ALA A 88 3.47 -2.89 -7.49
N GLN A 89 3.84 -4.05 -8.03
CA GLN A 89 3.15 -4.63 -9.19
C GLN A 89 1.69 -4.98 -8.87
N LEU A 90 1.42 -5.47 -7.66
CA LEU A 90 0.07 -5.80 -7.21
C LEU A 90 -0.79 -4.54 -6.99
N ALA A 91 -0.17 -3.44 -6.55
CA ALA A 91 -0.82 -2.14 -6.46
C ALA A 91 -1.14 -1.57 -7.84
N ALA A 92 -0.25 -1.71 -8.83
CA ALA A 92 -0.52 -1.30 -10.21
C ALA A 92 -1.75 -2.04 -10.78
N GLU A 93 -1.84 -3.36 -10.59
CA GLU A 93 -3.02 -4.16 -10.93
C GLU A 93 -4.27 -3.68 -10.17
N GLY A 94 -4.12 -3.39 -8.87
CA GLY A 94 -5.22 -2.92 -8.04
C GLY A 94 -5.77 -1.55 -8.47
N PHE A 95 -4.91 -0.59 -8.81
CA PHE A 95 -5.34 0.73 -9.28
C PHE A 95 -6.10 0.63 -10.60
N GLU A 96 -5.68 -0.24 -11.54
CA GLU A 96 -6.43 -0.53 -12.76
C GLU A 96 -7.81 -1.11 -12.47
N GLU A 97 -7.90 -2.08 -11.55
CA GLU A 97 -9.16 -2.70 -11.14
C GLU A 97 -10.09 -1.70 -10.41
N MET A 98 -9.52 -0.68 -9.75
CA MET A 98 -10.23 0.46 -9.19
C MET A 98 -10.55 1.55 -10.23
N GLY A 99 -10.21 1.33 -11.51
CA GLY A 99 -10.54 2.22 -12.62
C GLY A 99 -9.56 3.39 -12.84
N ASN A 100 -8.38 3.36 -12.23
CA ASN A 100 -7.35 4.38 -12.38
C ASN A 100 -6.11 3.83 -13.12
N SER A 101 -6.16 3.90 -14.45
CA SER A 101 -5.06 3.49 -15.31
C SER A 101 -3.85 4.41 -15.21
N GLU A 102 -4.03 5.69 -14.85
CA GLU A 102 -2.90 6.63 -14.70
C GLU A 102 -2.03 6.26 -13.49
N LEU A 103 -2.64 5.93 -12.34
CA LEU A 103 -1.88 5.42 -11.18
C LEU A 103 -1.16 4.12 -11.51
N ARG A 104 -1.80 3.21 -12.25
CA ARG A 104 -1.11 2.01 -12.74
C ARG A 104 0.12 2.38 -13.55
N GLU A 105 0.00 3.26 -14.54
CA GLU A 105 1.11 3.68 -15.40
C GLU A 105 2.24 4.33 -14.56
N ILE A 106 1.90 5.18 -13.59
CA ILE A 106 2.87 5.80 -12.68
C ILE A 106 3.63 4.74 -11.88
N ILE A 107 2.94 3.73 -11.32
CA ILE A 107 3.59 2.65 -10.57
C ILE A 107 4.47 1.79 -11.49
N GLU A 108 4.01 1.43 -12.70
CA GLU A 108 4.79 0.67 -13.67
C GLU A 108 6.07 1.44 -14.10
N GLU A 109 5.98 2.75 -14.32
CA GLU A 109 7.14 3.62 -14.58
C GLU A 109 8.11 3.69 -13.39
N ALA A 110 7.59 3.72 -12.16
CA ALA A 110 8.40 3.71 -10.94
C ALA A 110 9.14 2.38 -10.77
N ILE A 111 8.47 1.25 -11.01
CA ILE A 111 9.09 -0.09 -11.00
C ILE A 111 10.22 -0.15 -12.04
N GLN A 112 9.96 0.28 -13.28
CA GLN A 112 10.98 0.26 -14.33
C GLN A 112 12.17 1.16 -13.96
N THR A 113 11.90 2.34 -13.39
CA THR A 113 12.95 3.27 -12.93
C THR A 113 13.80 2.64 -11.83
N TYR A 114 13.19 1.93 -10.88
CA TYR A 114 13.91 1.18 -9.87
C TYR A 114 14.79 0.07 -10.49
N GLU A 115 14.22 -0.77 -11.36
CA GLU A 115 14.94 -1.88 -11.99
C GLU A 115 16.13 -1.40 -12.84
N ASP A 116 15.96 -0.29 -13.58
CA ASP A 116 17.01 0.29 -14.41
C ASP A 116 18.16 0.91 -13.60
N ASN A 117 17.93 1.22 -12.32
CA ASN A 117 18.86 1.93 -11.45
C ASN A 117 19.23 1.16 -10.16
N ILE A 118 18.94 -0.15 -10.09
CA ILE A 118 19.21 -0.96 -8.89
C ILE A 118 20.69 -0.91 -8.46
N ASP A 119 21.62 -0.94 -9.43
CA ASP A 119 23.07 -0.84 -9.14
C ASP A 119 23.47 0.50 -8.49
N ILE A 120 22.69 1.56 -8.70
CA ILE A 120 22.90 2.86 -8.06
C ILE A 120 22.29 2.84 -6.66
N LEU A 121 21.05 2.37 -6.54
CA LEU A 121 20.30 2.33 -5.28
C LEU A 121 20.94 1.37 -4.25
N ASP A 122 21.46 0.22 -4.68
CA ASP A 122 22.17 -0.74 -3.83
C ASP A 122 23.42 -0.14 -3.16
N GLN A 123 24.01 0.93 -3.73
CA GLN A 123 25.15 1.62 -3.09
C GLN A 123 24.72 2.36 -1.82
N TYR A 124 23.42 2.63 -1.68
CA TYR A 124 22.84 3.35 -0.55
C TYR A 124 22.25 2.40 0.52
N ASP A 125 22.19 1.09 0.28
CA ASP A 125 21.68 0.10 1.23
C ASP A 125 22.80 -0.49 2.13
N ASP A 126 23.38 0.35 2.98
CA ASP A 126 24.33 -0.08 4.02
C ASP A 126 23.67 -0.30 5.40
N GLY A 127 22.34 -0.21 5.46
CA GLY A 127 21.54 -0.29 6.68
C GLY A 127 21.55 0.97 7.55
N THR A 128 22.12 2.09 7.09
CA THR A 128 22.11 3.37 7.81
C THR A 128 21.09 4.35 7.23
N ILE A 129 20.50 5.17 8.10
CA ILE A 129 19.56 6.22 7.70
C ILE A 129 20.27 7.31 6.88
N GLU A 130 21.54 7.58 7.19
CA GLU A 130 22.36 8.55 6.47
C GLU A 130 22.57 8.14 5.00
N SER A 131 22.85 6.85 4.75
CA SER A 131 23.02 6.34 3.40
C SER A 131 21.71 6.33 2.63
N PHE A 132 20.61 5.87 3.26
CA PHE A 132 19.26 6.00 2.68
C PHE A 132 18.91 7.45 2.34
N SER A 133 19.17 8.39 3.24
CA SER A 133 18.89 9.81 3.01
C SER A 133 19.70 10.37 1.83
N ALA A 134 20.89 9.84 1.58
CA ALA A 134 21.73 10.26 0.47
C ALA A 134 21.20 9.78 -0.90
N SER A 135 20.39 8.71 -0.96
CA SER A 135 19.84 8.23 -2.25
C SER A 135 18.88 9.24 -2.90
N TYR A 136 18.29 10.16 -2.12
CA TYR A 136 17.43 11.23 -2.64
C TYR A 136 18.18 12.22 -3.54
N GLU A 137 19.51 12.34 -3.44
CA GLU A 137 20.30 13.21 -4.32
C GLU A 137 20.36 12.70 -5.77
N GLU A 138 19.91 11.46 -6.03
CA GLU A 138 19.80 10.90 -7.38
C GLU A 138 18.58 11.43 -8.14
N HIS A 139 17.56 11.95 -7.43
CA HIS A 139 16.34 12.54 -8.01
C HIS A 139 15.62 11.61 -9.02
N LEU A 140 15.74 10.29 -8.85
CA LEU A 140 15.21 9.31 -9.82
C LEU A 140 13.69 9.35 -9.92
N PHE A 141 13.02 9.64 -8.80
CA PHE A 141 11.57 9.50 -8.67
C PHE A 141 10.80 10.81 -8.53
N ASP A 142 11.47 11.97 -8.36
CA ASP A 142 10.83 13.25 -8.03
C ASP A 142 9.61 13.57 -8.92
N HIS A 143 9.73 13.38 -10.22
CA HIS A 143 8.63 13.63 -11.16
C HIS A 143 7.48 12.62 -11.02
N LEU A 144 7.78 11.36 -10.69
CA LEU A 144 6.79 10.32 -10.48
C LEU A 144 6.06 10.54 -9.15
N ASP A 145 6.77 10.97 -8.11
CA ASP A 145 6.18 11.36 -6.83
C ASP A 145 5.17 12.49 -7.02
N ASP A 146 5.56 13.56 -7.73
CA ASP A 146 4.65 14.69 -8.04
C ASP A 146 3.38 14.21 -8.77
N ARG A 147 3.53 13.38 -9.82
CA ARG A 147 2.39 12.80 -10.55
C ARG A 147 1.51 11.93 -9.66
N PHE A 148 2.13 11.12 -8.81
CA PHE A 148 1.41 10.23 -7.91
C PHE A 148 0.57 11.03 -6.90
N TYR A 149 1.11 12.10 -6.31
CA TYR A 149 0.35 12.95 -5.39
C TYR A 149 -0.82 13.65 -6.07
N ASP A 150 -0.64 14.13 -7.30
CA ASP A 150 -1.71 14.77 -8.07
C ASP A 150 -2.84 13.79 -8.42
N GLU A 151 -2.50 12.54 -8.74
CA GLU A 151 -3.47 11.53 -9.17
C GLU A 151 -4.16 10.81 -7.98
N THR A 152 -3.48 10.68 -6.83
CA THR A 152 -4.03 10.01 -5.63
C THR A 152 -5.05 10.83 -4.84
N VAL A 153 -5.40 12.05 -5.28
CA VAL A 153 -6.34 12.94 -4.58
C VAL A 153 -7.72 12.31 -4.29
N ASN A 154 -8.16 11.36 -5.12
CA ASN A 154 -9.43 10.64 -4.95
C ASN A 154 -9.24 9.18 -4.53
N PHE A 155 -8.04 8.79 -4.07
CA PHE A 155 -7.72 7.40 -3.75
C PHE A 155 -8.68 6.80 -2.71
N GLU A 156 -9.01 7.56 -1.67
CA GLU A 156 -9.89 7.05 -0.61
C GLU A 156 -11.31 6.76 -1.12
N ASP A 157 -11.86 7.63 -1.98
CA ASP A 157 -13.17 7.41 -2.60
C ASP A 157 -13.17 6.16 -3.49
N MET A 158 -12.11 5.98 -4.28
CA MET A 158 -11.94 4.78 -5.12
C MET A 158 -11.84 3.50 -4.28
N LEU A 159 -11.07 3.56 -3.20
CA LEU A 159 -10.86 2.45 -2.27
C LEU A 159 -12.18 2.03 -1.63
N ILE A 160 -12.95 3.00 -1.12
CA ILE A 160 -14.28 2.78 -0.53
C ILE A 160 -15.22 2.14 -1.54
N GLU A 161 -15.32 2.72 -2.75
CA GLU A 161 -16.18 2.18 -3.81
C GLU A 161 -15.80 0.73 -4.15
N TYR A 162 -14.50 0.45 -4.27
CA TYR A 162 -14.01 -0.89 -4.57
C TYR A 162 -14.34 -1.90 -3.47
N ILE A 163 -14.10 -1.55 -2.20
CA ILE A 163 -14.43 -2.40 -1.04
C ILE A 163 -15.93 -2.69 -1.01
N ARG A 164 -16.79 -1.68 -1.23
CA ARG A 164 -18.25 -1.83 -1.26
C ARG A 164 -18.73 -2.76 -2.36
N ASN A 165 -18.15 -2.65 -3.55
CA ASN A 165 -18.53 -3.47 -4.69
C ASN A 165 -18.02 -4.93 -4.61
N HIS A 166 -17.16 -5.24 -3.64
CA HIS A 166 -16.55 -6.56 -3.46
C HIS A 166 -16.67 -7.06 -2.00
N GLU A 167 -17.67 -6.59 -1.25
CA GLU A 167 -17.81 -6.85 0.18
C GLU A 167 -17.85 -8.33 0.54
N GLU A 168 -18.26 -9.21 -0.38
CA GLU A 168 -18.34 -10.65 -0.19
C GLU A 168 -16.98 -11.36 -0.01
N TYR A 169 -15.89 -10.68 -0.37
CA TYR A 169 -14.52 -11.18 -0.27
C TYR A 169 -13.84 -10.84 1.05
N PHE A 170 -14.41 -9.90 1.82
CA PHE A 170 -13.84 -9.42 3.07
C PHE A 170 -14.52 -10.08 4.28
N GLY A 171 -13.70 -10.47 5.26
CA GLY A 171 -14.15 -11.19 6.44
C GLY A 171 -14.16 -12.72 6.28
N ASP A 172 -14.15 -13.40 7.42
CA ASP A 172 -14.14 -14.87 7.52
C ASP A 172 -15.56 -15.48 7.47
#